data_AF-A0A1M5HDB2-F1
#
_entry.id   AF-A0A1M5HDB2-F1
#
_cell.length_a   1.000
_cell.length_b   1.000
_cell.length_c   1.000
_cell.angle_alpha   90.00
_cell.angle_beta   90.00
_cell.angle_gamma   90.00
#
_symmetry.space_group_name_H-M   'P 1'
#
loop_
_entity.id
_entity.type
_entity.pdbx_description
1 polymer ?
#
loop_
_entity_poly.entity_id
_entity_poly.type
_entity_poly.pdbx_seq_one_letter_code
_entity_poly.pdbx_strand_id
1 'polypeptide(L)'
;MKYFFLVFFLIFTSCISEENLDLQTNSKYQGNYVGNFSGELSGEINFNVSNTGNLEGIVYYNNVPDSSQSISGYVMTSGKFNATAKSGLNFIGYLYGTTMNGKWTKGNLTGDYEFHKK
;
A
#
# COMPACT_ATOMS: atom_id res chain seq x y z
N MET A 1 29.14 -28.91 36.20
CA MET A 1 28.28 -28.76 35.00
C MET A 1 27.51 -27.47 35.20
N LYS A 2 27.98 -26.35 34.63
CA LYS A 2 27.49 -25.78 33.35
C LYS A 2 25.97 -25.76 33.36
N TYR A 3 25.34 -24.59 33.41
CA TYR A 3 23.94 -24.25 33.01
C TYR A 3 23.32 -23.11 33.85
N PHE A 4 24.04 -22.47 34.79
CA PHE A 4 23.50 -21.34 35.56
C PHE A 4 23.62 -19.96 34.87
N PHE A 5 24.04 -19.90 33.59
CA PHE A 5 24.34 -18.62 32.92
C PHE A 5 23.52 -18.35 31.65
N LEU A 6 22.45 -19.11 31.40
CA LEU A 6 21.74 -19.12 30.11
C LEU A 6 20.27 -18.68 30.19
N VAL A 7 19.95 -17.78 31.12
CA VAL A 7 18.56 -17.24 31.27
C VAL A 7 18.52 -15.72 31.12
N PHE A 8 19.66 -15.03 30.97
CA PHE A 8 19.70 -13.56 30.94
C PHE A 8 19.61 -12.93 29.53
N PHE A 9 19.42 -13.73 28.47
CA PHE A 9 19.60 -13.25 27.08
C PHE A 9 18.36 -13.24 26.18
N LEU A 10 17.15 -13.45 26.71
CA LEU A 10 15.95 -13.63 25.87
C LEU A 10 14.81 -12.63 26.09
N ILE A 11 15.04 -11.50 26.75
CA ILE A 11 13.96 -10.52 27.04
C ILE A 11 14.00 -9.25 26.18
N PHE A 12 14.83 -9.17 25.15
CA PHE A 12 14.70 -8.13 24.12
C PHE A 12 13.74 -8.60 23.02
N THR A 13 12.52 -8.98 23.38
CA THR A 13 11.40 -8.92 22.42
C THR A 13 11.07 -7.44 22.28
N SER A 14 11.80 -6.77 21.38
CA SER A 14 11.45 -5.43 20.93
C SER A 14 10.00 -5.46 20.47
N CYS A 15 9.14 -4.80 21.24
CA CYS A 15 7.80 -4.46 20.81
C CYS A 15 7.96 -3.65 19.53
N ILE A 16 7.69 -4.26 18.37
CA ILE A 16 7.66 -3.55 17.10
C ILE A 16 6.45 -2.63 17.25
N SER A 17 6.69 -1.35 17.51
CA SER A 17 5.62 -0.37 17.64
C SER A 17 4.86 -0.35 16.32
N GLU A 18 3.56 -0.63 16.37
CA GLU A 18 2.66 -0.37 15.26
C GLU A 18 2.83 1.10 14.86
N GLU A 19 3.39 1.31 13.67
CA GLU A 19 3.63 2.65 13.14
C GLU A 19 2.28 3.35 12.99
N ASN A 20 2.03 4.32 13.85
CA ASN A 20 0.87 5.18 13.73
C ASN A 20 1.09 6.11 12.54
N LEU A 21 0.24 6.01 11.52
CA LEU A 21 0.25 6.87 10.33
C LEU A 21 0.25 8.36 10.69
N ASP A 22 -0.41 8.73 11.79
CA ASP A 22 -0.48 10.11 12.29
C ASP A 22 0.86 10.67 12.81
N LEU A 23 1.85 9.80 13.08
CA LEU A 23 3.20 10.22 13.50
C LEU A 23 4.18 10.27 12.33
N GLN A 24 3.80 9.74 11.16
CA GLN A 24 4.65 9.79 9.98
C GLN A 24 4.70 11.23 9.49
N THR A 25 5.89 11.82 9.51
CA THR A 25 6.17 13.12 8.89
C THR A 25 7.32 12.94 7.91
N ASN A 26 7.25 13.64 6.77
CA ASN A 26 8.23 13.52 5.68
C ASN A 26 8.37 12.09 5.12
N SER A 27 7.23 11.49 4.76
CA SER A 27 7.18 10.21 4.05
C SER A 27 8.13 10.22 2.84
N LYS A 28 9.10 9.30 2.83
CA LYS A 28 9.99 9.09 1.66
C LYS A 28 9.24 8.67 0.40
N TYR A 29 7.99 8.23 0.57
CA TYR A 29 7.08 7.82 -0.50
C TYR A 29 6.14 8.94 -0.96
N GLN A 30 6.27 10.16 -0.43
CA GLN A 30 5.46 11.30 -0.87
C GLN A 30 5.62 11.54 -2.38
N GLY A 31 4.51 11.79 -3.07
CA GLY A 31 4.49 12.18 -4.48
C GLY A 31 3.30 11.66 -5.26
N ASN A 32 3.31 11.89 -6.57
CA ASN A 32 2.28 11.41 -7.49
C ASN A 32 2.68 10.08 -8.11
N TYR A 33 1.72 9.19 -8.23
CA TYR A 33 1.88 7.85 -8.77
C TYR A 33 0.82 7.60 -9.82
N VAL A 34 1.20 6.84 -10.82
CA VAL A 34 0.33 6.40 -11.92
C VAL A 34 0.59 4.93 -12.21
N GLY A 35 -0.36 4.26 -12.82
CA GLY A 35 -0.12 2.94 -13.37
C GLY A 35 -1.39 2.19 -13.70
N ASN A 36 -1.24 0.89 -13.91
CA ASN A 36 -2.28 0.06 -14.50
C ASN A 36 -2.60 -1.12 -13.59
N PHE A 37 -3.84 -1.60 -13.69
CA PHE A 37 -4.26 -2.88 -13.15
C PHE A 37 -4.98 -3.68 -14.23
N SER A 38 -4.88 -5.00 -14.11
CA SER A 38 -5.38 -5.97 -15.10
C SER A 38 -5.85 -7.25 -14.43
N GLY A 39 -6.60 -8.08 -15.14
CA GLY A 39 -7.27 -9.28 -14.62
C GLY A 39 -8.74 -9.24 -15.01
N GLU A 40 -9.60 -9.65 -14.08
CA GLU A 40 -11.06 -9.63 -14.28
C GLU A 40 -11.63 -8.21 -14.42
N LEU A 41 -10.96 -7.22 -13.84
CA LEU A 41 -11.14 -5.80 -14.14
C LEU A 41 -9.80 -5.22 -14.59
N SER A 42 -9.88 -4.22 -15.45
CA SER A 42 -8.70 -3.54 -15.96
C SER A 42 -8.92 -2.04 -16.05
N GLY A 43 -7.83 -1.30 -15.91
CA GLY A 43 -7.90 0.15 -15.88
C GLY A 43 -6.59 0.80 -15.47
N GLU A 44 -6.69 2.10 -15.28
CA GLU A 44 -5.60 2.98 -14.86
C GLU A 44 -5.91 3.56 -13.48
N ILE A 45 -4.87 3.95 -12.75
CA ILE A 45 -5.00 4.63 -11.46
C ILE A 45 -4.03 5.80 -11.40
N ASN A 46 -4.49 6.91 -10.84
CA ASN A 46 -3.68 8.08 -10.52
C ASN A 46 -3.89 8.42 -9.05
N PHE A 47 -2.83 8.52 -8.25
CA PHE A 47 -2.95 8.88 -6.83
C PHE A 47 -1.78 9.72 -6.32
N ASN A 48 -2.01 10.44 -5.24
CA ASN A 48 -1.00 11.17 -4.49
C ASN A 48 -0.78 10.51 -3.12
N VAL A 49 0.49 10.42 -2.71
CA VAL A 49 0.88 10.09 -1.34
C VAL A 49 1.34 11.39 -0.68
N SER A 50 0.70 11.73 0.45
CA SER A 50 1.02 12.91 1.25
C SER A 50 2.36 12.75 2.00
N ASN A 51 2.82 13.84 2.60
CA ASN A 51 3.98 13.82 3.51
C ASN A 51 3.75 12.95 4.77
N THR A 52 2.50 12.63 5.12
CA THR A 52 2.16 11.71 6.22
C THR A 52 1.91 10.27 5.76
N GLY A 53 2.06 9.99 4.47
CA GLY A 53 1.81 8.66 3.92
C GLY A 53 0.33 8.38 3.62
N ASN A 54 -0.58 9.35 3.82
CA ASN A 54 -1.97 9.22 3.37
C ASN A 54 -2.04 9.21 1.85
N LEU A 55 -2.95 8.41 1.30
CA LEU A 55 -3.12 8.27 -0.14
C LEU A 55 -4.53 8.66 -0.56
N GLU A 56 -4.60 9.45 -1.63
CA GLU A 56 -5.85 9.83 -2.28
C GLU A 56 -5.68 9.80 -3.80
N GLY A 57 -6.68 9.32 -4.52
CA GLY A 57 -6.58 9.23 -5.98
C GLY A 57 -7.89 8.87 -6.67
N ILE A 58 -7.76 8.51 -7.95
CA ILE A 58 -8.85 8.13 -8.84
C ILE A 58 -8.44 6.90 -9.64
N VAL A 59 -9.33 5.92 -9.71
CA VAL A 59 -9.27 4.75 -10.60
C VAL A 59 -10.17 5.00 -11.81
N TYR A 60 -9.71 4.63 -12.99
CA TYR A 60 -10.43 4.69 -14.27
C TYR A 60 -10.54 3.28 -14.85
N TYR A 61 -11.75 2.82 -15.18
CA TYR A 61 -11.93 1.47 -15.74
C TYR A 61 -11.94 1.49 -17.26
N ASN A 62 -11.18 0.59 -17.90
CA ASN A 62 -11.12 0.49 -19.36
C ASN A 62 -12.42 -0.06 -19.98
N ASN A 63 -13.10 -0.93 -19.23
CA ASN A 63 -14.23 -1.70 -19.76
C ASN A 63 -15.58 -1.00 -19.53
N VAL A 64 -15.59 0.16 -18.85
CA VAL A 64 -16.80 0.91 -18.52
C VAL A 64 -16.53 2.40 -18.77
N PRO A 65 -16.97 2.94 -19.92
CA PRO A 65 -16.77 4.35 -20.28
C PRO A 65 -17.26 5.30 -19.18
N ASP A 66 -16.50 6.38 -18.95
CA ASP A 66 -16.79 7.43 -17.95
C ASP A 66 -16.95 6.96 -16.51
N SER A 67 -16.61 5.70 -16.20
CA SER A 67 -16.57 5.23 -14.83
C SER A 67 -15.21 5.53 -14.21
N SER A 68 -15.24 6.42 -13.24
CA SER A 68 -14.11 6.67 -12.36
C SER A 68 -14.55 6.55 -10.90
N GLN A 69 -13.60 6.27 -10.03
CA GLN A 69 -13.89 6.14 -8.63
C GLN A 69 -12.74 6.66 -7.77
N SER A 70 -13.09 7.44 -6.75
CA SER A 70 -12.14 7.85 -5.73
C SER A 70 -11.61 6.66 -4.94
N ILE A 71 -10.32 6.69 -4.68
CA ILE A 71 -9.62 5.72 -3.85
C ILE A 71 -8.89 6.46 -2.73
N SER A 72 -8.87 5.86 -1.55
CA SER A 72 -8.07 6.36 -0.43
C SER A 72 -7.33 5.22 0.26
N GLY A 73 -6.27 5.57 0.98
CA GLY A 73 -5.42 4.57 1.59
C GLY A 73 -4.22 5.16 2.32
N TYR A 74 -3.18 4.36 2.43
CA TYR A 74 -1.95 4.77 3.09
C TYR A 74 -0.72 4.00 2.59
N VAL A 75 0.45 4.58 2.87
CA VAL A 75 1.77 3.95 2.74
C VAL A 75 2.52 4.15 4.06
N MET A 76 2.77 3.04 4.78
CA MET A 76 3.54 3.04 6.03
C MET A 76 5.03 3.24 5.76
N THR A 77 5.83 3.57 6.78
CA THR A 77 7.28 3.81 6.57
C THR A 77 8.02 2.55 6.09
N SER A 78 7.52 1.37 6.52
CA SER A 78 7.93 0.05 6.02
C SER A 78 7.76 -0.13 4.51
N GLY A 79 7.00 0.74 3.83
CA GLY A 79 6.64 0.62 2.42
C GLY A 79 5.40 -0.20 2.17
N LYS A 80 4.81 -0.82 3.20
CA LYS A 80 3.51 -1.48 3.05
C LYS A 80 2.45 -0.45 2.68
N PHE A 81 1.69 -0.78 1.64
CA PHE A 81 0.66 0.05 1.07
C PHE A 81 -0.68 -0.67 1.03
N ASN A 82 -1.74 0.09 1.25
CA ASN A 82 -3.12 -0.33 1.06
C ASN A 82 -3.91 0.84 0.49
N ALA A 83 -4.66 0.62 -0.59
CA ALA A 83 -5.62 1.59 -1.10
C ALA A 83 -6.93 0.91 -1.46
N THR A 84 -8.05 1.49 -1.03
CA THR A 84 -9.39 0.94 -1.19
C THR A 84 -10.34 1.96 -1.78
N ALA A 85 -11.13 1.54 -2.77
CA ALA A 85 -12.20 2.33 -3.34
C ALA A 85 -13.55 1.94 -2.71
N LYS A 86 -14.52 2.86 -2.69
CA LYS A 86 -15.87 2.61 -2.11
C LYS A 86 -16.59 1.38 -2.69
N SER A 87 -16.22 0.93 -3.89
CA SER A 87 -16.81 -0.26 -4.53
C SER A 87 -16.25 -1.58 -3.99
N GLY A 88 -15.30 -1.53 -3.05
CA GLY A 88 -14.61 -2.70 -2.52
C GLY A 88 -13.40 -3.15 -3.35
N LEU A 89 -12.98 -2.37 -4.35
CA LEU A 89 -11.71 -2.57 -5.03
C LEU A 89 -10.56 -2.20 -4.09
N ASN A 90 -9.66 -3.13 -3.84
CA ASN A 90 -8.56 -2.99 -2.90
C ASN A 90 -7.23 -3.36 -3.57
N PHE A 91 -6.20 -2.55 -3.35
CA PHE A 91 -4.83 -2.77 -3.79
C PHE A 91 -3.95 -2.89 -2.56
N ILE A 92 -3.22 -4.00 -2.44
CA ILE A 92 -2.30 -4.24 -1.33
C ILE A 92 -0.95 -4.68 -1.89
N GLY A 93 0.11 -4.09 -1.36
CA GLY A 93 1.47 -4.51 -1.68
C GLY A 93 2.52 -3.70 -0.94
N TYR A 94 3.70 -3.61 -1.54
CA TYR A 94 4.85 -2.92 -0.97
C TYR A 94 5.46 -1.97 -2.01
N LEU A 95 5.88 -0.80 -1.52
CA LEU A 95 6.59 0.22 -2.28
C LEU A 95 8.09 -0.07 -2.22
N TYR A 96 8.67 -0.44 -3.36
CA TYR A 96 10.11 -0.69 -3.50
C TYR A 96 10.73 0.44 -4.33
N GLY A 97 11.23 1.47 -3.63
CA GLY A 97 11.79 2.66 -4.29
C GLY A 97 10.70 3.53 -4.92
N THR A 98 10.56 3.47 -6.24
CA THR A 98 9.57 4.26 -7.00
C THR A 98 8.45 3.42 -7.60
N THR A 99 8.45 2.10 -7.42
CA THR A 99 7.47 1.18 -8.02
C THR A 99 6.70 0.40 -6.98
N MET A 100 5.50 -0.02 -7.38
CA MET A 100 4.57 -0.83 -6.59
C MET A 100 3.99 -1.88 -7.51
N ASN A 101 3.99 -3.13 -7.09
CA ASN A 101 3.27 -4.18 -7.77
C ASN A 101 2.64 -5.11 -6.75
N GLY A 102 1.66 -5.88 -7.20
CA GLY A 102 0.96 -6.80 -6.34
C GLY A 102 -0.36 -7.25 -6.94
N LYS A 103 -1.22 -7.75 -6.06
CA LYS A 103 -2.56 -8.21 -6.41
C LYS A 103 -3.60 -7.19 -5.95
N TRP A 104 -4.61 -6.96 -6.78
CA TRP A 104 -5.82 -6.27 -6.38
C TRP A 104 -6.95 -7.28 -6.18
N THR A 105 -7.92 -6.92 -5.35
CA THR A 105 -9.10 -7.76 -5.07
C THR A 105 -10.38 -6.92 -5.08
N LYS A 106 -11.49 -7.50 -5.53
CA LYS A 106 -12.84 -6.94 -5.38
C LYS A 106 -13.85 -8.07 -5.20
N GLY A 107 -14.23 -8.37 -3.96
CA GLY A 107 -14.98 -9.59 -3.65
C GLY A 107 -14.15 -10.82 -4.03
N ASN A 108 -14.68 -11.67 -4.92
CA ASN A 108 -13.97 -12.85 -5.43
C ASN A 108 -13.12 -12.56 -6.68
N LEU A 109 -13.17 -11.34 -7.22
CA LEU A 109 -12.36 -10.94 -8.37
C LEU A 109 -10.95 -10.59 -7.91
N THR A 110 -9.95 -10.95 -8.71
CA THR A 110 -8.55 -10.63 -8.46
C THR A 110 -7.88 -10.11 -9.72
N GLY A 111 -6.67 -9.61 -9.57
CA GLY A 111 -5.78 -9.40 -10.72
C GLY A 111 -4.47 -8.81 -10.28
N ASP A 112 -3.68 -8.36 -11.25
CA ASP A 112 -2.34 -7.80 -11.04
C ASP A 112 -2.36 -6.29 -11.25
N TYR A 113 -1.48 -5.60 -10.53
CA TYR A 113 -1.25 -4.17 -10.74
C TYR A 113 0.23 -3.84 -10.75
N GLU A 114 0.56 -2.75 -11.44
CA GLU A 114 1.88 -2.15 -11.45
C GLU A 114 1.75 -0.62 -11.50
N PHE A 115 2.25 0.05 -10.47
CA PHE A 115 2.27 1.50 -10.33
C PHE A 115 3.70 2.01 -10.21
N HIS A 116 3.92 3.23 -10.66
CA HIS A 116 5.20 3.91 -10.57
C HIS A 116 5.01 5.39 -10.23
N LYS A 117 6.02 5.95 -9.57
CA LYS A 117 6.08 7.38 -9.30
C LYS A 117 6.25 8.14 -10.62
N LYS A 118 5.49 9.21 -10.78
CA LYS A 118 5.56 10.12 -11.94
C LYS A 118 6.79 11.01 -11.90
#